data_AF-A0A974T8V7-F1
#
_entry.id   AF-A0A974T8V7-F1
#
_cell.length_a   1.000
_cell.length_b   1.000
_cell.length_c   1.000
_cell.angle_alpha   90.00
_cell.angle_beta   90.00
_cell.angle_gamma   90.00
#
_symmetry.space_group_name_H-M   'P 1'
#
loop_
_entity.id
_entity.type
_entity.pdbx_description
1 polymer ?
#
loop_
_entity_poly.entity_id
_entity_poly.type
_entity_poly.pdbx_seq_one_letter_code
_entity_poly.pdbx_strand_id
1 'polypeptide(L)' 'MLHGSEDQDIPIRYGEALYQAAPTPKRFVRVEGAGHTTLLAPGGLPAVETFLASLNPQGS' A
#
# COMPACT_ATOMS: atom_id res chain seq x y z
N MET A 1 0.95 -0.18 4.74
CA MET A 1 -0.22 0.58 4.28
C MET A 1 -0.05 0.77 2.78
N LEU A 2 -1.05 0.35 2.00
CA LEU A 2 -1.12 0.53 0.55
C LEU A 2 -2.40 1.32 0.23
N HIS A 3 -2.34 2.34 -0.63
CA HIS A 3 -3.51 3.15 -0.98
C HIS A 3 -3.37 3.85 -2.32
N GLY A 4 -4.50 4.00 -3.02
CA GLY A 4 -4.56 4.71 -4.30
C GLY A 4 -4.53 6.23 -4.10
N SER A 5 -3.84 6.95 -4.97
CA SER A 5 -3.78 8.42 -4.92
C SER A 5 -5.07 9.11 -5.36
N GLU A 6 -5.92 8.41 -6.10
CA GLU A 6 -7.17 8.92 -6.70
C GLU A 6 -8.43 8.26 -6.10
N ASP A 7 -8.32 7.60 -4.94
CA ASP A 7 -9.48 7.06 -4.23
C ASP A 7 -10.46 8.20 -3.86
N GLN A 8 -11.66 8.15 -4.46
CA GLN A 8 -12.73 9.13 -4.25
C GLN A 8 -13.69 8.73 -3.12
N ASP A 9 -13.66 7.48 -2.68
CA ASP A 9 -14.52 6.95 -1.62
C ASP A 9 -13.87 7.19 -0.25
N ILE A 10 -12.56 6.90 -0.16
CA ILE A 10 -11.73 7.09 1.03
C ILE A 10 -10.51 7.94 0.67
N PRO A 11 -10.48 9.23 1.01
CA PRO A 11 -9.33 10.08 0.73
C PRO A 11 -8.03 9.57 1.38
N ILE A 12 -6.94 9.56 0.60
CA ILE A 12 -5.63 9.01 1.01
C ILE A 12 -5.05 9.57 2.31
N ARG A 13 -5.43 10.79 2.70
CA ARG A 13 -5.05 11.41 3.98
C ARG A 13 -5.39 10.55 5.21
N TYR A 14 -6.46 9.76 5.15
CA TYR A 14 -6.82 8.85 6.25
C TYR A 14 -5.83 7.71 6.37
N GLY A 15 -5.40 7.21 5.23
CA GLY A 15 -4.34 6.25 5.13
C GLY A 15 -2.99 6.79 5.64
N GLU A 16 -2.64 8.02 5.28
CA GLU A 16 -1.42 8.69 5.76
C GLU A 16 -1.45 8.83 7.28
N ALA A 17 -2.58 9.26 7.85
CA ALA A 17 -2.79 9.34 9.29
C ALA A 17 -2.63 7.98 10.00
N LEU A 18 -3.26 6.92 9.46
CA LEU A 18 -3.11 5.56 9.98
C LEU A 18 -1.66 5.09 9.93
N TYR A 19 -0.96 5.36 8.84
CA TYR A 19 0.45 5.02 8.71
C TYR A 19 1.29 5.74 9.75
N GLN A 20 1.06 7.03 10.01
CA GLN A 20 1.80 7.76 11.05
C GLN A 20 1.57 7.17 12.45
N ALA A 21 0.32 6.79 12.78
CA ALA A 21 -0.03 6.25 14.09
C ALA A 21 0.48 4.82 14.37
N ALA A 22 0.73 4.00 13.35
CA ALA A 22 1.12 2.59 13.54
C ALA A 22 2.56 2.42 14.09
N PRO A 23 2.91 1.33 14.79
CA PRO A 23 4.30 1.05 15.20
C PRO A 23 5.18 0.55 14.03
N THR A 24 6.50 0.61 14.19
CA THR A 24 7.49 0.09 13.23
C THR A 24 7.87 -1.37 13.51
N PRO A 25 8.28 -2.16 12.49
CA PRO A 25 8.50 -1.78 11.10
C PRO A 25 7.21 -1.71 10.27
N LYS A 26 7.10 -0.69 9.41
CA LYS A 26 5.96 -0.43 8.53
C LYS A 26 6.42 0.26 7.25
N ARG A 27 5.62 0.14 6.17
CA ARG A 27 5.84 0.84 4.90
C ARG A 27 4.56 1.53 4.44
N PHE A 28 4.71 2.67 3.79
CA PHE A 28 3.63 3.35 3.08
C PHE A 28 3.87 3.23 1.59
N VAL A 29 2.86 2.80 0.84
CA VAL A 29 2.91 2.72 -0.61
C VAL A 29 1.70 3.46 -1.18
N ARG A 30 1.98 4.55 -1.89
CA ARG A 30 1.01 5.27 -2.72
C ARG A 30 1.01 4.64 -4.10
N VAL A 31 -0.14 4.18 -4.56
CA VAL A 31 -0.33 3.69 -5.94
C VAL A 31 -0.88 4.85 -6.76
N GLU A 32 -0.02 5.47 -7.55
CA GLU A 32 -0.39 6.65 -8.35
C GLU A 32 -1.46 6.29 -9.40
N GLY A 33 -2.50 7.12 -9.52
CA GLY A 33 -3.62 6.90 -10.44
C GLY A 33 -4.63 5.83 -10.01
N ALA A 34 -4.42 5.14 -8.89
CA ALA A 34 -5.34 4.11 -8.44
C ALA A 34 -6.47 4.69 -7.58
N GLY A 35 -7.68 4.13 -7.75
CA GLY A 35 -8.86 4.40 -6.95
C GLY A 35 -9.20 3.24 -6.00
N HIS A 36 -10.37 3.32 -5.36
CA HIS A 36 -10.79 2.40 -4.31
C HIS A 36 -10.78 0.92 -4.73
N THR A 37 -11.36 0.64 -5.90
CA THR A 37 -11.52 -0.73 -6.43
C THR A 37 -10.46 -1.11 -7.44
N THR A 38 -9.67 -0.16 -7.93
CA THR A 38 -8.63 -0.41 -8.93
C THR A 38 -7.27 -0.66 -8.31
N LEU A 39 -7.10 -0.48 -7.00
CA LEU A 39 -5.81 -0.49 -6.27
C LEU A 39 -4.78 -1.53 -6.74
N LEU A 40 -5.20 -2.77 -7.01
CA LEU A 40 -4.28 -3.85 -7.36
C LEU A 40 -3.76 -3.80 -8.81
N ALA A 41 -4.53 -3.24 -9.76
CA ALA A 41 -4.20 -3.29 -11.18
C ALA A 41 -3.09 -2.29 -11.62
N PRO A 42 -3.05 -1.03 -11.15
CA PRO A 42 -2.02 -0.05 -11.52
C PRO A 42 -0.66 -0.23 -10.82
N GLY A 43 -0.46 -1.29 -10.04
CA GLY A 43 0.82 -1.53 -9.33
C GLY A 43 0.68 -1.91 -7.85
N GLY A 44 -0.53 -1.98 -7.31
CA GLY A 44 -0.74 -2.45 -5.94
C GLY A 44 -0.35 -3.91 -5.72
N LEU A 45 -0.63 -4.79 -6.69
CA LEU A 45 -0.28 -6.21 -6.57
C LEU A 45 1.24 -6.46 -6.51
N PRO A 46 2.06 -5.92 -7.43
CA PRO A 46 3.52 -6.00 -7.32
C PRO A 46 4.09 -5.47 -5.99
N ALA A 47 3.50 -4.41 -5.44
CA ALA A 47 3.92 -3.86 -4.15
C ALA A 47 3.64 -4.82 -2.98
N VAL A 48 2.52 -5.54 -3.00
CA VAL A 48 2.20 -6.59 -2.02
C VAL A 48 3.17 -7.76 -2.15
N GLU A 49 3.44 -8.23 -3.37
CA GLU A 49 4.39 -9.32 -3.63
C GLU A 49 5.80 -8.97 -3.12
N THR A 50 6.26 -7.75 -3.40
CA THR A 50 7.54 -7.24 -2.90
C THR A 50 7.58 -7.21 -1.37
N PHE A 51 6.47 -6.81 -0.74
CA PHE A 51 6.36 -6.81 0.71
C PHE A 51 6.45 -8.24 1.28
N LEU A 52 5.69 -9.18 0.72
CA LEU A 52 5.70 -10.59 1.15
C LEU A 52 7.08 -11.24 0.97
N ALA A 53 7.75 -11.02 -0.17
CA ALA A 53 9.09 -11.50 -0.41
C ALA A 53 10.09 -10.98 0.64
N SER A 54 9.93 -9.72 1.08
CA SER A 54 10.80 -9.14 2.11
C SER A 54 10.56 -9.68 3.53
N LEU A 55 9.42 -10.32 3.78
CA LEU A 55 9.15 -10.99 5.05
C LEU A 55 9.76 -12.40 5.11
N ASN A 56 9.97 -13.01 3.96
CA ASN A 56 10.61 -14.32 3.81
C ASN A 56 11.92 -14.19 3.01
N PRO A 57 12.97 -13.54 3.57
CA PRO A 57 14.24 -13.32 2.87
C PRO A 57 15.00 -14.62 2.52
N GLN A 58 14.52 -15.78 2.94
CA GLN A 58 15.04 -17.10 2.58
C GLN A 58 13.97 -17.89 1.82
N GLY A 59 13.83 -17.64 0.52
CA GLY A 59 13.24 -18.63 -0.39
C GLY A 59 14.26 -19.75 -0.61
N SER A 60 13.96 -20.95 -0.12
CA SER A 60 14.54 -22.23 -0.59
C SER A 60 13.76 -22.74 -1.79
#